data_AF-A0A934IW32-F1
#
_entry.id   AF-A0A934IW32-F1
#
_cell.length_a   1.000
_cell.length_b   1.000
_cell.length_c   1.000
_cell.angle_alpha   90.00
_cell.angle_beta   90.00
_cell.angle_gamma   90.00
#
_symmetry.space_group_name_H-M   'P 1'
#
loop_
_entity.id
_entity.type
_entity.pdbx_description
1 polymer ?
#
loop_
_entity_poly.entity_id
_entity_poly.type
_entity_poly.pdbx_seq_one_letter_code
_entity_poly.pdbx_strand_id
1 'polypeptide(L)'
;MTLDDLKRLLTRQTLFRLDSILSPKLVPILYALGLAAILLWAVNHFFFRFGMSFGDGLWGLLEIVVFGLLSLVALRIGSEALLVWFKSHENTGETVQRSRYSASLLDEVRDAIRDLAEEGEERDFAEADEYITPATEPVPTLTPTPPVPPVPPVPPVPPAKSSPVTAAASVPTKREPATAPGETHSKPRRTARRTPPKTVI
;
A
#
# COMPACT_ATOMS: atom_id res chain seq x y z
N MET A 1 -34.76 4.68 -18.73
CA MET A 1 -33.98 5.11 -17.54
C MET A 1 -34.00 6.62 -17.52
N THR A 2 -34.49 7.22 -16.43
CA THR A 2 -34.59 8.68 -16.29
C THR A 2 -33.21 9.26 -15.90
N LEU A 3 -32.94 10.50 -16.30
CA LEU A 3 -31.68 11.19 -16.02
C LEU A 3 -31.35 11.22 -14.52
N ASP A 4 -32.37 11.33 -13.66
CA ASP A 4 -32.21 11.28 -12.21
C ASP A 4 -31.76 9.92 -11.71
N ASP A 5 -32.15 8.81 -12.35
CA ASP A 5 -31.69 7.47 -12.00
C ASP A 5 -30.23 7.25 -12.43
N LEU A 6 -29.84 7.78 -13.60
CA LEU A 6 -28.43 7.84 -14.00
C LEU A 6 -27.63 8.69 -13.01
N LYS A 7 -28.16 9.85 -12.63
CA LYS A 7 -27.51 10.78 -11.70
C LYS A 7 -27.39 10.16 -10.31
N ARG A 8 -28.38 9.39 -9.86
CA ARG A 8 -28.43 8.72 -8.54
C ARG A 8 -27.61 7.42 -8.51
N LEU A 9 -27.56 6.67 -9.60
CA LEU A 9 -26.65 5.55 -9.80
C LEU A 9 -25.20 6.03 -9.86
N LEU A 10 -24.89 7.07 -10.64
CA LEU A 10 -23.58 7.70 -10.56
C LEU A 10 -23.33 8.21 -9.13
N THR A 11 -24.16 9.07 -8.54
CA THR A 11 -23.71 9.81 -7.34
C THR A 11 -23.60 9.06 -6.01
N ARG A 12 -24.28 7.92 -5.74
CA ARG A 12 -24.42 7.47 -4.33
C ARG A 12 -23.82 6.16 -3.89
N GLN A 13 -23.69 5.13 -4.73
CA GLN A 13 -23.29 3.81 -4.20
C GLN A 13 -22.54 2.92 -5.18
N THR A 14 -22.72 3.11 -6.49
CA THR A 14 -21.98 2.36 -7.50
C THR A 14 -20.77 3.11 -8.05
N LEU A 15 -20.68 4.45 -7.93
CA LEU A 15 -19.44 5.18 -8.26
C LEU A 15 -18.26 4.68 -7.43
N PHE A 16 -18.37 4.52 -6.11
CA PHE A 16 -17.23 4.12 -5.27
C PHE A 16 -16.63 2.74 -5.60
N ARG A 17 -17.42 1.82 -6.18
CA ARG A 17 -16.96 0.47 -6.58
C ARG A 17 -16.60 0.37 -8.06
N LEU A 18 -17.21 1.20 -8.91
CA LEU A 18 -16.81 1.33 -10.31
C LEU A 18 -15.52 2.12 -10.42
N ASP A 19 -15.30 3.15 -9.61
CA ASP A 19 -14.13 4.02 -9.70
C ASP A 19 -12.82 3.26 -9.51
N SER A 20 -12.74 2.40 -8.49
CA SER A 20 -11.52 1.61 -8.23
C SER A 20 -11.25 0.50 -9.26
N ILE A 21 -12.31 0.00 -9.92
CA ILE A 21 -12.19 -1.05 -10.95
C ILE A 21 -11.98 -0.46 -12.35
N LEU A 22 -12.54 0.73 -12.59
CA LEU A 22 -12.46 1.45 -13.85
C LEU A 22 -11.16 2.27 -13.93
N SER A 23 -10.65 2.80 -12.81
CA SER A 23 -9.39 3.55 -12.71
C SER A 23 -8.21 2.90 -13.47
N PRO A 24 -7.87 1.61 -13.29
CA PRO A 24 -6.75 0.99 -14.02
C PRO A 24 -7.01 0.78 -15.52
N LYS A 25 -8.27 0.77 -15.97
CA LYS A 25 -8.65 0.50 -17.36
C LYS A 25 -9.11 1.73 -18.15
N LEU A 26 -9.54 2.79 -17.47
CA LEU A 26 -10.05 3.99 -18.13
C LEU A 26 -8.93 4.75 -18.84
N VAL A 27 -7.76 4.83 -18.23
CA VAL A 27 -6.60 5.55 -18.80
C VAL A 27 -6.15 4.99 -20.14
N PRO A 28 -5.90 3.67 -20.31
CA PRO A 28 -5.52 3.15 -21.62
C PRO A 28 -6.63 3.32 -22.66
N ILE A 29 -7.91 3.22 -22.27
CA ILE A 29 -9.04 3.46 -23.19
C ILE A 29 -9.10 4.92 -23.61
N LEU A 30 -9.01 5.85 -22.66
CA LEU A 30 -9.04 7.30 -22.91
C LEU A 30 -7.84 7.72 -23.75
N TYR A 31 -6.66 7.14 -23.50
CA TYR A 31 -5.46 7.40 -24.28
C TYR A 31 -5.60 6.90 -25.71
N ALA A 32 -6.12 5.68 -25.93
CA ALA A 32 -6.38 5.15 -27.26
C ALA A 32 -7.44 5.98 -28.01
N LEU A 33 -8.50 6.39 -27.32
CA LEU A 33 -9.57 7.20 -27.90
C LEU A 33 -9.10 8.63 -28.20
N GLY A 34 -8.30 9.23 -27.32
CA GLY A 34 -7.65 10.51 -27.54
C GLY A 34 -6.68 10.47 -28.72
N LEU A 35 -5.86 9.43 -28.83
CA LEU A 35 -4.99 9.22 -29.99
C LEU A 35 -5.79 9.07 -31.28
N ALA A 36 -6.87 8.28 -31.25
CA ALA A 36 -7.75 8.12 -32.41
C ALA A 36 -8.40 9.45 -32.81
N ALA A 37 -8.84 10.26 -31.85
CA ALA A 37 -9.41 11.58 -32.10
C ALA A 37 -8.38 12.54 -32.71
N ILE A 38 -7.15 12.58 -32.19
CA ILE A 38 -6.05 13.40 -32.73
C ILE A 38 -5.70 12.95 -34.16
N LEU A 39 -5.61 11.64 -34.39
CA LEU A 39 -5.31 11.08 -35.70
C LEU A 39 -6.40 11.44 -36.70
N LEU A 40 -7.67 11.21 -36.35
CA LEU A 40 -8.81 11.54 -37.21
C LEU A 40 -8.87 13.04 -37.50
N TRP A 41 -8.64 13.88 -36.49
CA TRP A 41 -8.56 15.33 -36.65
C TRP A 41 -7.44 15.72 -37.61
N ALA A 42 -6.23 15.18 -37.45
CA ALA A 42 -5.09 15.49 -38.28
C ALA A 42 -5.33 15.12 -39.75
N VAL A 43 -5.91 13.93 -40.01
CA VAL A 43 -6.26 13.48 -41.35
C VAL A 43 -7.34 14.38 -41.96
N ASN A 44 -8.43 14.65 -41.24
CA ASN A 44 -9.50 15.51 -41.72
C ASN A 44 -9.00 16.95 -41.99
N HIS A 45 -8.20 17.51 -41.09
CA HIS A 45 -7.61 18.84 -41.22
C HIS A 45 -6.65 18.91 -42.42
N PHE A 46 -5.81 17.89 -42.61
CA PHE A 46 -4.88 17.80 -43.73
C PHE A 46 -5.63 17.86 -45.07
N PHE A 47 -6.61 16.98 -45.28
CA PHE A 47 -7.37 16.94 -46.52
C PHE A 47 -8.22 18.19 -46.72
N PHE A 48 -8.81 18.74 -45.66
CA PHE A 48 -9.59 19.96 -45.73
C PHE A 48 -8.72 21.17 -46.14
N ARG A 49 -7.55 21.33 -45.51
CA ARG A 49 -6.61 22.42 -45.85
C ARG A 49 -6.01 22.26 -47.24
N PHE A 50 -5.63 21.05 -47.62
CA PHE A 50 -5.06 20.76 -48.94
C PHE A 50 -6.11 20.90 -50.06
N GLY A 51 -7.38 20.63 -49.78
CA GLY A 51 -8.48 20.80 -50.72
C GLY A 51 -8.81 22.27 -51.03
N MET A 52 -8.50 23.20 -50.13
CA MET A 52 -8.68 24.63 -50.37
C MET A 52 -7.58 25.23 -51.26
N SER A 53 -6.32 24.93 -50.97
CA SER A 53 -5.20 25.31 -51.83
C SER A 53 -3.92 24.54 -51.47
N PHE A 54 -2.95 24.49 -52.38
CA PHE A 54 -1.65 23.86 -52.11
C PHE A 54 -0.87 24.59 -51.02
N GLY A 55 -0.92 25.92 -51.00
CA GLY A 55 -0.25 26.74 -49.98
C GLY A 55 -0.86 26.56 -48.59
N ASP A 56 -2.19 26.49 -48.51
CA ASP A 56 -2.89 26.17 -47.26
C ASP A 56 -2.61 24.76 -46.78
N GLY A 57 -2.41 23.80 -47.69
CA GLY A 57 -1.98 22.45 -47.36
C GLY A 57 -0.61 22.42 -46.67
N LEU A 58 0.34 23.21 -47.16
CA LEU A 58 1.69 23.32 -46.56
C LEU A 58 1.63 23.96 -45.17
N TRP A 59 0.85 25.02 -45.02
CA TRP A 59 0.59 25.65 -43.72
C TRP A 59 -0.17 24.70 -42.77
N GLY A 60 -1.13 23.93 -43.30
CA GLY A 60 -1.88 22.91 -42.58
C GLY A 60 -0.99 21.78 -42.05
N LEU A 61 0.08 21.41 -42.76
CA LEU A 61 1.05 20.44 -42.26
C LEU A 61 1.81 20.98 -41.04
N LEU A 62 2.25 22.25 -41.10
CA LEU A 62 2.87 22.91 -39.95
C LEU A 62 1.89 22.99 -38.77
N GLU A 63 0.63 23.33 -39.05
CA GLU A 63 -0.46 23.38 -38.06
C GLU A 63 -0.66 22.02 -37.39
N ILE A 64 -0.71 20.93 -38.16
CA ILE A 64 -0.84 19.57 -37.63
C ILE A 64 0.37 19.21 -36.75
N VAL A 65 1.59 19.59 -37.13
CA VAL A 65 2.78 19.30 -36.30
C VAL A 65 2.68 20.05 -34.97
N VAL A 66 2.37 21.35 -35.00
CA VAL A 66 2.31 22.19 -33.80
C VAL A 66 1.14 21.79 -32.90
N PHE A 67 -0.08 21.81 -33.44
CA PHE A 67 -1.30 21.51 -32.68
C PHE A 67 -1.44 20.02 -32.39
N GLY A 68 -0.94 19.13 -33.26
CA GLY A 68 -0.90 17.69 -33.01
C GLY A 68 0.04 17.36 -31.84
N LEU A 69 1.26 17.93 -31.82
CA LEU A 69 2.16 17.78 -30.67
C LEU A 69 1.58 18.40 -29.40
N LEU A 70 0.99 19.60 -29.50
CA LEU A 70 0.33 20.26 -28.36
C LEU A 70 -0.84 19.41 -27.84
N SER A 71 -1.63 18.82 -28.73
CA SER A 71 -2.74 17.93 -28.36
C SER A 71 -2.25 16.63 -27.72
N LEU A 72 -1.12 16.08 -28.18
CA LEU A 72 -0.48 14.94 -27.51
C LEU A 72 -0.01 15.28 -26.10
N VAL A 73 0.58 16.47 -25.89
CA VAL A 73 0.97 16.95 -24.56
C VAL A 73 -0.26 17.15 -23.68
N ALA A 74 -1.31 17.78 -24.19
CA ALA A 74 -2.57 17.97 -23.48
C ALA A 74 -3.24 16.63 -23.12
N LEU A 75 -3.26 15.66 -24.04
CA LEU A 75 -3.76 14.30 -23.79
C LEU A 75 -2.94 13.61 -22.69
N ARG A 76 -1.61 13.80 -22.69
CA ARG A 76 -0.73 13.24 -21.66
C ARG A 76 -1.04 13.81 -20.28
N ILE A 77 -1.09 15.13 -20.20
CA ILE A 77 -1.40 15.85 -18.95
C ILE A 77 -2.80 15.48 -18.47
N GLY A 78 -3.79 15.44 -19.36
CA GLY A 78 -5.15 15.03 -19.03
C GLY A 78 -5.22 13.61 -18.48
N SER A 79 -4.48 12.67 -19.08
CA SER A 79 -4.42 11.28 -18.62
C SER A 79 -3.79 11.15 -17.23
N GLU A 80 -2.73 11.91 -16.96
CA GLU A 80 -2.05 11.92 -15.65
C GLU A 80 -2.87 12.64 -14.58
N ALA A 81 -3.48 13.78 -14.91
CA ALA A 81 -4.37 14.50 -14.03
C ALA A 81 -5.55 13.62 -13.60
N LEU A 82 -6.10 12.82 -14.53
CA LEU A 82 -7.19 11.90 -14.23
C LEU A 82 -6.75 10.77 -13.29
N LEU A 83 -5.54 10.20 -13.49
CA LEU A 83 -4.96 9.23 -12.56
C LEU A 83 -4.79 9.81 -11.16
N VAL A 84 -4.26 11.03 -11.05
CA VAL A 84 -4.07 11.71 -9.76
C VAL A 84 -5.43 12.00 -9.12
N TRP A 85 -6.42 12.41 -9.89
CA TRP A 85 -7.77 12.68 -9.42
C TRP A 85 -8.45 11.42 -8.86
N PHE A 86 -8.40 10.30 -9.60
CA PHE A 86 -8.92 9.01 -9.13
C PHE A 86 -8.15 8.53 -7.90
N LYS A 87 -6.82 8.63 -7.91
CA LYS A 87 -5.98 8.28 -6.75
C LYS A 87 -6.36 9.07 -5.49
N SER A 88 -6.66 10.37 -5.65
CA SER A 88 -7.13 11.23 -4.54
C SER A 88 -8.53 10.82 -4.04
N HIS A 89 -9.42 10.37 -4.93
CA HIS A 89 -10.77 9.94 -4.57
C HIS A 89 -10.78 8.56 -3.89
N GLU A 90 -9.90 7.64 -4.30
CA GLU A 90 -9.67 6.35 -3.61
C GLU A 90 -9.24 6.57 -2.14
N ASN A 91 -8.29 7.46 -1.88
CA ASN A 91 -7.85 7.79 -0.51
C ASN A 91 -8.98 8.40 0.35
N THR A 92 -9.86 9.18 -0.27
CA THR A 92 -11.00 9.78 0.44
C THR A 92 -12.04 8.71 0.84
N GLY A 93 -12.24 7.69 0.00
CA GLY A 93 -13.11 6.56 0.34
C GLY A 93 -12.56 5.69 1.47
N GLU A 94 -11.26 5.43 1.49
CA GLU A 94 -10.63 4.58 2.52
C GLU A 94 -10.66 5.24 3.92
N THR A 95 -10.41 6.55 3.99
CA THR A 95 -10.47 7.31 5.25
C THR A 95 -11.88 7.34 5.86
N VAL A 96 -12.93 7.44 5.03
CA VAL A 96 -14.33 7.41 5.47
C VAL A 96 -14.77 6.00 5.90
N GLN A 97 -14.29 4.94 5.23
CA GLN A 97 -14.55 3.57 5.66
C GLN A 97 -13.84 3.29 6.99
N ARG A 98 -12.55 3.63 7.09
CA ARG A 98 -11.74 3.42 8.30
C ARG A 98 -12.33 4.14 9.52
N SER A 99 -12.79 5.38 9.36
CA SER A 99 -13.42 6.13 10.47
C SER A 99 -14.73 5.49 10.93
N ARG A 100 -15.53 4.92 10.03
CA ARG A 100 -16.75 4.17 10.38
C ARG A 100 -16.43 2.85 11.09
N TYR A 101 -15.42 2.10 10.63
CA TYR A 101 -14.96 0.89 11.32
C TYR A 101 -14.42 1.22 12.72
N SER A 102 -13.62 2.29 12.87
CA SER A 102 -13.14 2.73 14.18
C SER A 102 -14.28 3.17 15.11
N ALA A 103 -15.28 3.89 14.60
CA ALA A 103 -16.45 4.28 15.38
C ALA A 103 -17.27 3.06 15.84
N SER A 104 -17.47 2.07 14.96
CA SER A 104 -18.15 0.82 15.31
C SER A 104 -17.38 -0.02 16.33
N LEU A 105 -16.04 -0.14 16.19
CA LEU A 105 -15.21 -0.88 17.14
C LEU A 105 -15.17 -0.22 18.52
N LEU A 106 -15.11 1.12 18.57
CA LEU A 106 -15.17 1.83 19.85
C LEU A 106 -16.54 1.69 20.52
N ASP A 107 -17.62 1.61 19.74
CA ASP A 107 -18.95 1.36 20.25
C ASP A 107 -19.07 -0.04 20.84
N GLU A 108 -18.61 -1.06 20.11
CA GLU A 108 -18.59 -2.46 20.55
C GLU A 108 -17.67 -2.68 21.79
N VAL A 109 -16.49 -2.06 21.82
CA VAL A 109 -15.60 -2.14 23.01
C VAL A 109 -16.22 -1.42 24.21
N ARG A 110 -16.88 -0.29 24.00
CA ARG A 110 -17.60 0.42 25.07
C ARG A 110 -18.77 -0.40 25.60
N ASP A 111 -19.50 -1.06 24.73
CA ASP A 111 -20.61 -1.95 25.06
C ASP A 111 -20.10 -3.14 25.90
N ALA A 112 -19.03 -3.81 25.45
CA ALA A 112 -18.39 -4.90 26.19
C ALA A 112 -17.85 -4.47 27.58
N ILE A 113 -17.34 -3.24 27.71
CA ILE A 113 -16.92 -2.69 29.01
C ILE A 113 -18.13 -2.44 29.91
N ARG A 114 -19.25 -1.97 29.34
CA ARG A 114 -20.49 -1.73 30.08
C ARG A 114 -21.06 -3.05 30.62
N ASP A 115 -21.07 -4.09 29.80
CA ASP A 115 -21.48 -5.45 30.18
C ASP A 115 -20.60 -6.02 31.31
N LEU A 116 -19.27 -5.91 31.18
CA LEU A 116 -18.34 -6.41 32.21
C LEU A 116 -18.49 -5.66 33.55
N ALA A 117 -18.80 -4.36 33.49
CA ALA A 117 -19.04 -3.56 34.67
C ALA A 117 -20.38 -3.88 35.36
N GLU A 118 -21.36 -4.40 34.62
CA GLU A 118 -22.61 -4.92 35.20
C GLU A 118 -22.42 -6.32 35.79
N GLU A 119 -21.55 -7.17 35.21
CA GLU A 119 -21.19 -8.49 35.77
C GLU A 119 -20.32 -8.42 37.05
N GLY A 120 -19.59 -7.33 37.27
CA GLY A 120 -18.65 -7.18 38.39
C GLY A 120 -19.27 -6.83 39.76
N GLU A 121 -20.49 -6.30 39.82
CA GLU A 121 -21.12 -5.92 41.10
C GLU A 121 -21.83 -7.08 41.82
N GLU A 122 -22.18 -8.18 41.14
CA GLU A 122 -22.93 -9.29 41.76
C GLU A 122 -22.06 -10.35 42.45
N ARG A 123 -20.73 -10.37 42.23
CA ARG A 123 -19.88 -11.51 42.63
C ARG A 123 -18.96 -11.34 43.85
N ASP A 124 -18.78 -10.14 44.39
CA ASP A 124 -17.57 -9.89 45.23
C ASP A 124 -17.79 -9.43 46.68
N PHE A 125 -19.00 -9.51 47.25
CA PHE A 125 -19.23 -9.12 48.66
C PHE A 125 -19.67 -10.26 49.59
N ALA A 126 -19.73 -11.52 49.11
CA ALA A 126 -20.22 -12.66 49.91
C ALA A 126 -19.13 -13.69 50.31
N GLU A 127 -17.94 -13.68 49.69
CA GLU A 127 -16.95 -14.78 49.84
C GLU A 127 -15.75 -14.43 50.73
N ALA A 128 -15.61 -13.17 51.19
CA ALA A 128 -14.41 -12.72 51.91
C ALA A 128 -14.34 -13.11 53.40
N ASP A 129 -15.42 -13.63 54.00
CA ASP A 129 -15.48 -13.90 55.46
C ASP A 129 -15.24 -15.36 55.87
N GLU A 130 -14.95 -16.29 54.95
CA GLU A 130 -14.83 -17.73 55.27
C GLU A 130 -13.38 -18.24 55.47
N TYR A 131 -12.36 -17.37 55.43
CA TYR A 131 -10.94 -17.77 55.46
C TYR A 131 -10.16 -17.46 56.76
N ILE A 132 -10.81 -17.39 57.92
CA ILE A 132 -10.10 -17.41 59.22
C ILE A 132 -9.95 -18.86 59.69
N THR A 133 -8.91 -19.54 59.19
CA THR A 133 -8.50 -20.85 59.71
C THR A 133 -7.66 -20.69 61.00
N PRO A 134 -7.88 -21.52 62.04
CA PRO A 134 -7.14 -21.42 63.30
C PRO A 134 -5.67 -21.85 63.14
N ALA A 135 -4.76 -21.04 63.68
CA ALA A 135 -3.31 -21.10 63.52
C ALA A 135 -2.63 -22.31 64.17
N THR A 136 -2.67 -23.48 63.51
CA THR A 136 -1.82 -24.63 63.87
C THR A 136 -1.51 -25.48 62.64
N GLU A 137 -0.56 -25.04 61.81
CA GLU A 137 0.07 -25.90 60.81
C GLU A 137 1.61 -25.86 61.00
N PRO A 138 2.29 -27.01 61.16
CA PRO A 138 3.72 -27.05 61.42
C PRO A 138 4.56 -26.80 60.16
N VAL A 139 5.62 -26.00 60.31
CA VAL A 139 6.55 -25.59 59.24
C VAL A 139 7.30 -26.81 58.64
N PRO A 140 7.42 -26.95 57.30
CA PRO A 140 8.18 -28.02 56.67
C PRO A 140 9.68 -27.96 56.99
N THR A 141 10.27 -29.10 57.38
CA THR A 141 11.71 -29.21 57.65
C THR A 141 12.48 -29.40 56.34
N LEU A 142 13.40 -28.48 56.01
CA LEU A 142 14.32 -28.61 54.87
C LEU A 142 15.57 -29.41 55.28
N THR A 143 15.83 -30.54 54.62
CA THR A 143 17.06 -31.31 54.77
C THR A 143 18.22 -30.67 53.98
N PRO A 144 19.42 -30.47 54.56
CA PRO A 144 20.57 -29.94 53.85
C PRO A 144 21.30 -31.01 53.01
N THR A 145 21.57 -30.71 51.74
CA THR A 145 22.33 -31.57 50.81
C THR A 145 23.86 -31.39 51.00
N PRO A 146 24.67 -32.47 51.05
CA PRO A 146 26.13 -32.40 51.20
C PRO A 146 26.89 -32.08 49.88
N PRO A 147 28.16 -31.59 49.96
CA PRO A 147 28.90 -31.04 48.82
C PRO A 147 29.63 -32.11 47.98
N VAL A 148 29.71 -31.90 46.66
CA VAL A 148 30.40 -32.81 45.70
C VAL A 148 31.77 -32.24 45.26
N PRO A 149 32.87 -33.02 45.31
CA PRO A 149 34.23 -32.63 44.86
C PRO A 149 34.52 -32.94 43.36
N PRO A 150 35.64 -32.44 42.77
CA PRO A 150 35.79 -32.20 41.32
C PRO A 150 36.45 -33.34 40.52
N VAL A 151 36.19 -33.41 39.20
CA VAL A 151 36.84 -34.35 38.24
C VAL A 151 37.34 -33.61 36.97
N PRO A 152 38.58 -33.84 36.49
CA PRO A 152 39.15 -33.28 35.24
C PRO A 152 39.25 -34.36 34.10
N PRO A 153 39.92 -34.14 32.94
CA PRO A 153 39.40 -33.56 31.68
C PRO A 153 39.52 -34.48 30.42
N VAL A 154 38.71 -34.28 29.36
CA VAL A 154 38.99 -34.80 27.98
C VAL A 154 38.38 -33.88 26.88
N PRO A 155 39.12 -33.49 25.81
CA PRO A 155 38.60 -32.84 24.58
C PRO A 155 38.77 -33.78 23.32
N PRO A 156 38.45 -33.41 22.05
CA PRO A 156 37.42 -32.52 21.46
C PRO A 156 36.67 -33.12 20.19
N VAL A 157 35.79 -32.28 19.57
CA VAL A 157 35.32 -32.26 18.14
C VAL A 157 34.08 -33.10 17.74
N PRO A 158 33.18 -32.71 16.78
CA PRO A 158 32.83 -31.40 16.14
C PRO A 158 31.33 -31.01 16.25
N PRO A 159 30.90 -29.78 15.90
CA PRO A 159 29.48 -29.44 15.78
C PRO A 159 28.96 -29.53 14.34
N ALA A 160 27.88 -30.30 14.13
CA ALA A 160 27.01 -30.18 12.96
C ALA A 160 25.64 -29.63 13.38
N LYS A 161 25.43 -28.37 13.02
CA LYS A 161 24.18 -27.70 12.60
C LYS A 161 22.84 -28.21 13.18
N SER A 162 22.19 -27.37 13.97
CA SER A 162 20.92 -26.71 13.60
C SER A 162 20.39 -25.87 14.77
N SER A 163 20.04 -24.62 14.45
CA SER A 163 19.43 -23.61 15.34
C SER A 163 18.12 -24.12 15.97
N PRO A 164 17.60 -23.54 17.08
CA PRO A 164 16.84 -22.28 16.95
C PRO A 164 16.75 -21.38 18.23
N VAL A 165 16.07 -20.24 18.07
CA VAL A 165 15.34 -19.43 19.07
C VAL A 165 16.11 -18.38 19.90
N THR A 166 15.88 -17.12 19.51
CA THR A 166 15.38 -15.98 20.31
C THR A 166 16.10 -15.59 21.61
N ALA A 167 16.64 -14.37 21.66
CA ALA A 167 16.12 -13.26 22.48
C ALA A 167 17.14 -12.12 22.67
N ALA A 168 16.60 -10.92 22.87
CA ALA A 168 17.16 -9.80 23.61
C ALA A 168 18.17 -8.85 22.92
N ALA A 169 17.60 -7.78 22.37
CA ALA A 169 17.91 -6.38 22.69
C ALA A 169 19.38 -5.90 22.64
N SER A 170 19.68 -5.01 21.69
CA SER A 170 20.13 -3.63 22.00
C SER A 170 20.51 -2.82 20.73
N VAL A 171 19.99 -1.58 20.67
CA VAL A 171 20.41 -0.40 19.87
C VAL A 171 20.14 -0.39 18.35
N PRO A 172 19.30 0.53 17.82
CA PRO A 172 19.25 0.81 16.38
C PRO A 172 20.42 1.72 15.99
N THR A 173 21.43 1.18 15.30
CA THR A 173 22.45 1.99 14.62
C THR A 173 21.78 2.81 13.53
N LYS A 174 21.77 4.13 13.70
CA LYS A 174 21.32 5.12 12.71
C LYS A 174 22.06 4.86 11.39
N ARG A 175 21.32 4.53 10.33
CA ARG A 175 21.87 4.30 9.00
C ARG A 175 22.21 5.66 8.38
N GLU A 176 23.50 5.97 8.23
CA GLU A 176 23.93 7.15 7.51
C GLU A 176 23.73 6.97 5.99
N PRO A 177 23.36 8.01 5.25
CA PRO A 177 23.24 7.94 3.80
C PRO A 177 24.63 7.77 3.16
N ALA A 178 24.73 6.90 2.16
CA ALA A 178 25.98 6.56 1.48
C ALA A 178 26.53 7.67 0.55
N THR A 179 25.96 8.87 0.58
CA THR A 179 26.36 10.01 -0.26
C THR A 179 26.06 11.35 0.42
N ALA A 180 26.96 12.32 0.28
CA ALA A 180 26.76 13.69 0.75
C ALA A 180 25.96 14.52 -0.28
N PRO A 181 25.21 15.55 0.15
CA PRO A 181 24.49 16.42 -0.77
C PRO A 181 25.47 17.21 -1.67
N GLY A 182 25.49 16.90 -2.97
CA GLY A 182 26.28 17.61 -3.98
C GLY A 182 27.20 16.74 -4.84
N GLU A 183 27.39 15.46 -4.53
CA GLU A 183 28.18 14.56 -5.38
C GLU A 183 27.35 14.01 -6.54
N THR A 184 27.67 14.42 -7.77
CA THR A 184 27.16 13.78 -8.98
C THR A 184 28.02 12.55 -9.30
N HIS A 185 27.37 11.41 -9.55
CA HIS A 185 28.06 10.17 -9.94
C HIS A 185 28.86 10.37 -11.24
N SER A 186 30.17 10.61 -11.13
CA SER A 186 31.08 10.87 -12.26
C SER A 186 31.41 9.62 -13.11
N LYS A 187 30.80 8.46 -12.88
CA LYS A 187 31.04 7.25 -13.70
C LYS A 187 29.72 6.58 -14.08
N PRO A 188 29.42 6.40 -15.39
CA PRO A 188 28.25 5.64 -15.81
C PRO A 188 28.39 4.17 -15.42
N ARG A 189 27.45 3.68 -14.63
CA ARG A 189 27.36 2.26 -14.25
C ARG A 189 27.07 1.45 -15.52
N ARG A 190 28.07 0.72 -16.02
CA ARG A 190 27.95 -0.26 -17.11
C ARG A 190 26.79 -1.21 -16.79
N THR A 191 25.66 -1.04 -17.47
CA THR A 191 24.57 -2.02 -17.46
C THR A 191 25.02 -3.24 -18.25
N ALA A 192 24.78 -4.43 -17.69
CA ALA A 192 25.18 -5.70 -18.29
C ALA A 192 24.56 -5.86 -19.69
N ARG A 193 25.40 -6.10 -20.71
CA ARG A 193 24.96 -6.50 -22.05
C ARG A 193 24.17 -7.81 -21.94
N ARG A 194 22.89 -7.78 -22.29
CA ARG A 194 22.04 -8.97 -22.47
C ARG A 194 22.36 -9.57 -23.83
N THR A 195 22.96 -10.75 -23.86
CA THR A 195 23.23 -11.54 -25.07
C THR A 195 21.90 -12.04 -25.66
N PRO A 196 21.64 -11.95 -26.98
CA PRO A 196 20.42 -12.49 -27.58
C PRO A 196 20.46 -14.04 -27.64
N PRO A 197 19.30 -14.72 -27.61
CA PRO A 197 19.24 -16.19 -27.66
C PRO A 197 19.58 -16.73 -29.05
N LYS A 198 20.26 -17.88 -29.08
CA LYS A 198 20.65 -18.63 -30.28
C LYS A 198 19.41 -19.30 -30.89
N THR A 199 19.02 -18.90 -32.10
CA THR A 199 18.02 -19.61 -32.91
C THR A 199 18.57 -20.98 -33.29
N VAL A 200 17.88 -22.05 -32.90
CA VAL A 200 18.14 -23.41 -33.38
C VAL A 200 17.25 -23.64 -34.59
N ILE A 201 17.87 -24.06 -35.70
CA ILE A 201 17.20 -24.54 -36.93
C ILE A 201 16.80 -25.99 -36.70
#